data_AF-A0AA43UFZ0-F1
#
_entry.id   AF-A0AA43UFZ0-F1
#
_cell.length_a   1.000
_cell.length_b   1.000
_cell.length_c   1.000
_cell.angle_alpha   90.00
_cell.angle_beta   90.00
_cell.angle_gamma   90.00
#
_symmetry.space_group_name_H-M   'P 1'
#
loop_
_entity.id
_entity.type
_entity.pdbx_description
1 polymer ?
#
loop_
_entity_poly.entity_id
_entity_poly.type
_entity_poly.pdbx_seq_one_letter_code
_entity_poly.pdbx_strand_id
1 'polypeptide(L)' 'MATLLVCYEKDLPSANMKEQLLKKCEWEDCGTDGENSYLRCDDMCIMTIPEKHLLSDHVDQKAKAHG' A
#
# COMPACT_ATOMS: atom_id res chain seq x y z
N MET A 1 4.97 0.36 15.86
CA MET A 1 4.41 -0.73 15.03
C MET A 1 3.56 -0.02 13.99
N ALA A 2 3.87 -0.14 12.70
CA ALA A 2 3.17 0.61 11.66
C ALA A 2 1.92 -0.15 11.17
N THR A 3 0.87 0.58 10.79
CA THR A 3 -0.34 0.04 10.19
C THR A 3 -0.12 -0.14 8.68
N LEU A 4 -0.26 -1.36 8.18
CA LEU A 4 -0.15 -1.67 6.75
C LEU A 4 -1.53 -1.70 6.09
N LEU A 5 -1.71 -0.90 5.04
CA LEU A 5 -2.90 -0.84 4.20
C LEU A 5 -2.56 -1.42 2.82
N VAL A 6 -3.20 -2.51 2.42
CA VAL A 6 -2.92 -3.19 1.14
C VAL A 6 -3.99 -2.85 0.11
N CYS A 7 -3.59 -2.28 -1.03
CA CYS A 7 -4.48 -1.82 -2.09
C CYS A 7 -4.23 -2.58 -3.39
N TYR A 8 -5.29 -3.13 -3.99
CA TYR A 8 -5.26 -3.67 -5.35
C TYR A 8 -5.95 -2.70 -6.31
N GLU A 9 -5.20 -2.07 -7.22
CA GLU A 9 -5.71 -0.94 -8.02
C GLU A 9 -6.82 -1.31 -9.02
N LYS A 10 -6.92 -2.58 -9.42
CA LYS A 10 -8.01 -3.02 -10.32
C LYS A 10 -9.30 -3.33 -9.57
N ASP A 11 -9.31 -3.24 -8.23
CA ASP A 11 -10.52 -3.31 -7.43
C ASP A 11 -11.04 -1.90 -7.12
N LEU A 12 -12.21 -1.55 -7.66
CA LEU A 12 -12.76 -0.19 -7.59
C LEU A 12 -12.94 0.31 -6.14
N PRO A 13 -13.48 -0.48 -5.19
CA PRO A 13 -13.47 -0.11 -3.78
C PRO A 13 -12.06 0.19 -3.23
N SER A 14 -11.09 -0.68 -3.50
CA SER A 14 -9.70 -0.48 -3.04
C SER A 14 -9.10 0.83 -3.58
N ALA A 15 -9.24 1.08 -4.89
CA ALA A 15 -8.76 2.30 -5.52
C ALA A 15 -9.43 3.56 -4.94
N ASN A 16 -10.75 3.53 -4.75
CA ASN A 16 -11.49 4.64 -4.15
C ASN A 16 -11.05 4.91 -2.70
N MET A 17 -10.83 3.85 -1.90
CA MET A 17 -10.35 4.00 -0.52
C MET A 17 -8.94 4.62 -0.48
N LYS A 18 -8.02 4.14 -1.33
CA LYS A 18 -6.67 4.71 -1.46
C LYS A 18 -6.77 6.19 -1.82
N GLU A 19 -7.56 6.56 -2.82
CA GLU A 19 -7.73 7.97 -3.23
C GLU A 19 -8.22 8.87 -2.07
N GLN A 20 -9.16 8.38 -1.26
CA GLN A 20 -9.64 9.13 -0.09
C GLN A 20 -8.58 9.23 1.01
N LEU A 21 -7.76 8.21 1.21
CA LEU A 21 -6.65 8.23 2.18
C LEU A 21 -5.56 9.22 1.76
N LEU A 22 -5.23 9.27 0.46
CA LEU A 22 -4.26 10.21 -0.10
C LEU A 22 -4.64 11.67 0.11
N LYS A 23 -5.94 11.97 0.30
CA LYS A 23 -6.45 13.33 0.56
C LYS A 23 -6.41 13.72 2.04
N LYS A 24 -6.20 12.78 2.96
CA LYS A 24 -6.32 13.02 4.41
C LYS A 24 -5.02 13.38 5.10
N CYS A 25 -3.88 13.08 4.50
CA CYS A 25 -2.57 13.31 5.07
C CYS A 25 -1.50 13.41 3.98
N GLU A 26 -0.31 13.88 4.33
CA GLU A 26 0.82 13.95 3.41
C GLU A 26 1.51 12.58 3.34
N TRP A 27 1.54 12.00 2.15
CA TRP A 27 2.16 10.71 1.89
C TRP A 27 3.51 10.91 1.21
N GLU A 28 4.53 10.25 1.74
CA GLU A 28 5.87 10.16 1.16
C GLU A 28 5.95 8.94 0.25
N ASP A 29 6.52 9.12 -0.93
CA ASP A 29 6.80 8.02 -1.86
C ASP A 29 8.05 7.27 -1.42
N CYS A 30 7.89 6.00 -1.04
CA CYS A 30 8.98 5.11 -0.62
C CYS A 30 9.50 4.22 -1.76
N GLY A 31 9.06 4.46 -2.99
CA GLY A 31 9.47 3.75 -4.19
C GLY A 31 8.74 2.43 -4.41
N THR A 32 9.38 1.56 -5.20
CA THR A 32 8.84 0.26 -5.60
C THR A 32 9.85 -0.86 -5.34
N ASP A 33 9.34 -2.07 -5.13
CA ASP A 33 10.16 -3.30 -5.05
C ASP A 33 10.18 -4.07 -6.40
N GLY A 34 9.82 -3.38 -7.48
CA GLY A 34 9.68 -3.94 -8.83
C GLY A 34 8.26 -4.38 -9.18
N GLU A 35 7.46 -4.81 -8.20
CA GLU A 35 6.07 -5.24 -8.42
C GLU A 35 5.05 -4.36 -7.67
N ASN A 36 5.40 -3.95 -6.46
CA ASN A 36 4.56 -3.22 -5.53
C ASN A 36 5.08 -1.80 -5.36
N SER A 37 4.18 -0.85 -5.11
CA SER A 37 4.53 0.53 -4.77
C SER A 37 4.13 0.86 -3.34
N TYR A 38 4.94 1.70 -2.69
CA TYR A 38 4.83 1.98 -1.26
C TYR A 38 4.71 3.47 -1.01
N LEU A 39 3.70 3.85 -0.24
CA LEU A 39 3.52 5.20 0.27
C LEU A 39 3.50 5.16 1.79
N ARG A 40 4.15 6.13 2.43
CA ARG A 40 4.21 6.21 3.89
C ARG A 40 3.65 7.52 4.41
N CYS A 41 2.92 7.47 5.50
CA CYS A 41 2.50 8.65 6.24
C CYS A 41 2.56 8.31 7.74
N ASP A 42 3.44 8.99 8.48
CA ASP A 42 3.66 8.74 9.92
C ASP A 42 3.90 7.25 10.25
N ASP A 43 2.92 6.63 10.93
CA ASP A 43 2.88 5.23 11.34
C ASP A 43 2.05 4.34 10.40
N MET A 44 1.66 4.85 9.23
CA MET A 44 0.91 4.12 8.21
C MET A 44 1.75 3.89 6.96
N CYS A 45 1.56 2.74 6.32
CA CYS A 45 2.12 2.41 5.02
C CYS A 45 1.01 1.88 4.12
N ILE A 46 0.89 2.44 2.90
CA ILE A 46 0.06 1.89 1.83
C ILE A 46 0.98 1.09 0.90
N MET A 47 0.71 -0.21 0.77
CA MET A 47 1.30 -1.08 -0.24
C MET A 47 0.30 -1.29 -1.36
N THR A 48 0.67 -0.94 -2.59
CA THR A 48 -0.12 -1.21 -3.78
C THR A 48 0.37 -2.48 -4.45
N ILE A 49 -0.51 -3.46 -4.62
CA ILE A 49 -0.22 -4.77 -5.21
C ILE A 49 -0.79 -4.88 -6.64
N PRO A 50 -0.11 -5.58 -7.56
CA PRO A 50 -0.55 -5.75 -8.94
C PRO A 50 -1.61 -6.85 -9.12
N GLU A 51 -1.77 -7.72 -8.12
CA GLU A 51 -2.70 -8.85 -8.11
C GLU A 51 -3.74 -8.76 -6.98
N LYS A 52 -4.76 -9.62 -7.04
CA LYS A 52 -5.79 -9.71 -6.00
C LYS A 52 -5.17 -10.08 -4.66
N HIS A 53 -5.69 -9.54 -3.57
CA HIS A 53 -5.23 -9.84 -2.20
C HIS A 53 -5.15 -11.34 -1.88
N LEU A 54 -6.08 -12.14 -2.40
CA LEU A 54 -6.12 -13.60 -2.20
C LEU A 54 -4.96 -14.36 -2.85
N LEU A 55 -4.24 -13.73 -3.79
CA LEU A 55 -3.10 -14.30 -4.51
C LEU A 55 -1.77 -13.69 -4.05
N SER A 56 -1.83 -12.70 -3.16
CA SER A 56 -0.66 -11.94 -2.72
C SER A 56 -0.14 -12.51 -1.40
N ASP A 57 0.77 -13.46 -1.51
CA ASP A 57 1.44 -14.05 -0.35
C ASP A 57 2.50 -13.11 0.26
N HIS A 58 2.68 -13.25 1.58
CA HIS A 58 3.76 -12.62 2.35
C HIS A 58 3.83 -11.08 2.23
N VAL A 59 2.70 -10.41 2.05
CA VAL A 59 2.61 -8.94 1.95
C VAL A 59 3.20 -8.22 3.16
N ASP A 60 3.09 -8.83 4.35
CA ASP A 60 3.68 -8.31 5.58
C ASP A 60 5.21 -8.32 5.53
N GLN A 61 5.82 -9.33 4.94
CA GLN A 61 7.28 -9.44 4.80
C GLN A 61 7.81 -8.47 3.75
N LYS A 62 7.10 -8.35 2.61
CA LYS A 62 7.43 -7.41 1.53
C LYS A 62 7.40 -5.96 2.03
N ALA A 63 6.40 -5.60 2.84
CA ALA A 63 6.27 -4.26 3.38
C ALA A 63 7.35 -3.86 4.40
N LYS A 64 8.02 -4.80 5.08
CA LYS A 64 9.04 -4.49 6.11
C LYS A 64 10.23 -3.68 5.59
N ALA A 65 10.54 -3.77 4.30
CA ALA A 65 11.64 -3.03 3.71
C ALA A 65 11.30 -1.54 3.45
N HIS A 66 10.00 -1.18 3.45
CA HIS A 66 9.50 0.12 3.01
C HIS A 66 8.55 0.81 4.02
N GLY A 67 8.34 0.22 5.21
CA GLY A 67 7.45 0.72 6.28
C GLY A 67 8.09 0.74 7.65
#